data_AF-A0A067D245-F1
#
_entry.id   AF-A0A067D245-F1
#
_cell.length_a   1.000
_cell.length_b   1.000
_cell.length_c   1.000
_cell.angle_alpha   90.00
_cell.angle_beta   90.00
_cell.angle_gamma   90.00
#
_symmetry.space_group_name_H-M   'P 1'
#
loop_
_entity.id
_entity.type
_entity.pdbx_description
1 polymer ?
#
loop_
_entity_poly.entity_id
_entity_poly.type
_entity_poly.pdbx_seq_one_letter_code
_entity_poly.pdbx_strand_id
1 'polypeptide(L)'
;MTTKRARGTLTPALALDHVRLSIVQSLRSWQDVVAFLGALPASSLDRPLTALRDLPLTWRNFIEQWPMPCLDYMSPEAMHLALAALPAIPSIEIYCVTTLEETPSGHHDDLGALAAAWSTKIECVDKPVDTDSVDFCRRVLPHCSRLKLLSFEASVCADVLPLLPSSVCKIHIFNNNSNFGDGGVVWRIAAPLQQWLSTGHDKRVVIHGPLPPDDAAAVADVVVTATSLVELNLYQAPELAHALEGKALSRKTRAESWSVLSLPSLSLVAFVNHADFWSNLASLVQVLRPIKTLMDLFETHDVTLADVYAG
;
A
#
# COMPACT_ATOMS: atom_id res chain seq x y z
N MET A 1 -3.97 -5.68 -52.33
CA MET A 1 -2.96 -4.61 -52.27
C MET A 1 -2.87 -4.09 -50.84
N THR A 2 -1.92 -4.58 -50.06
CA THR A 2 -1.68 -4.17 -48.67
C THR A 2 -0.77 -2.93 -48.68
N THR A 3 -1.35 -1.75 -48.48
CA THR A 3 -0.59 -0.50 -48.35
C THR A 3 0.26 -0.53 -47.08
N LYS A 4 1.58 -0.68 -47.26
CA LYS A 4 2.60 -0.56 -46.22
C LYS A 4 2.55 0.85 -45.65
N ARG A 5 1.87 1.05 -44.51
CA ARG A 5 1.91 2.33 -43.79
C ARG A 5 3.37 2.61 -43.42
N ALA A 6 3.91 3.73 -43.90
CA ALA A 6 5.21 4.21 -43.49
C ALA A 6 5.17 4.39 -41.96
N ARG A 7 6.05 3.71 -41.23
CA ARG A 7 6.29 3.98 -39.81
C ARG A 7 6.79 5.43 -39.72
N GLY A 8 5.92 6.33 -39.30
CA GLY A 8 6.23 7.75 -39.18
C GLY A 8 7.36 7.97 -38.19
N THR A 9 8.26 8.89 -38.53
CA THR A 9 9.27 9.43 -37.61
C THR A 9 8.56 9.94 -36.35
N LEU A 10 9.10 9.62 -35.16
CA LEU A 10 8.55 10.14 -33.91
C LEU A 10 8.53 11.67 -33.93
N THR A 11 7.55 12.27 -33.25
CA THR A 11 7.56 13.72 -33.04
C THR A 11 8.83 14.10 -32.27
N PRO A 12 9.36 15.33 -32.46
CA PRO A 12 10.56 15.78 -31.75
C PRO A 12 10.45 15.65 -30.22
N ALA A 13 9.25 15.82 -29.66
CA ALA A 13 9.01 15.65 -28.23
C ALA A 13 9.14 14.18 -27.77
N LEU A 14 8.62 13.22 -28.54
CA LEU A 14 8.73 11.79 -28.22
C LEU A 14 10.14 11.24 -28.46
N ALA A 15 11.01 11.96 -29.16
CA ALA A 15 12.42 11.61 -29.27
C ALA A 15 13.17 11.77 -27.94
N LEU A 16 12.64 12.52 -26.96
CA LEU A 16 13.29 12.74 -25.66
C LEU A 16 12.97 11.60 -24.69
N ASP A 17 14.00 10.99 -24.09
CA ASP A 17 13.85 9.83 -23.18
C ASP A 17 12.99 10.19 -21.96
N HIS A 18 13.27 11.34 -21.33
CA HIS A 18 12.53 11.79 -20.15
C HIS A 18 11.03 12.00 -20.43
N VAL A 19 10.66 12.47 -21.62
CA VAL A 19 9.25 12.62 -22.01
C VAL A 19 8.56 11.26 -22.08
N ARG A 20 9.22 10.26 -22.70
CA ARG A 20 8.68 8.89 -22.76
C ARG A 20 8.51 8.29 -21.37
N LEU A 21 9.51 8.43 -20.51
CA LEU A 21 9.44 7.98 -19.12
C LEU A 21 8.30 8.68 -18.35
N SER A 22 8.16 10.00 -18.48
CA SER A 22 7.09 10.75 -17.83
C SER A 22 5.70 10.35 -18.31
N ILE A 23 5.53 10.07 -19.61
CA ILE A 23 4.26 9.54 -20.14
C ILE A 23 3.95 8.21 -19.47
N VAL A 24 4.87 7.24 -19.52
CA VAL A 24 4.68 5.91 -18.90
C VAL A 24 4.37 6.02 -17.42
N GLN A 25 5.10 6.88 -16.69
CA GLN A 25 4.87 7.10 -15.26
C GLN A 25 3.49 7.68 -14.94
N SER A 26 2.85 8.35 -15.91
CA SER A 26 1.54 8.97 -15.76
C SER A 26 0.39 8.02 -16.11
N LEU A 27 0.67 6.90 -16.77
CA LEU A 27 -0.34 5.91 -17.16
C LEU A 27 -0.74 5.04 -15.97
N ARG A 28 -2.04 5.00 -15.67
CA ARG A 28 -2.58 4.25 -14.52
C ARG A 28 -2.89 2.79 -14.86
N SER A 29 -3.19 2.50 -16.12
CA SER A 29 -3.49 1.15 -16.61
C SER A 29 -2.26 0.55 -17.28
N TRP A 30 -1.97 -0.72 -16.98
CA TRP A 30 -0.92 -1.47 -17.67
C TRP A 30 -1.21 -1.64 -19.17
N GLN A 31 -2.49 -1.78 -19.56
CA GLN A 31 -2.88 -1.89 -20.96
C GLN A 31 -2.48 -0.65 -21.77
N ASP A 32 -2.63 0.55 -21.17
CA ASP A 32 -2.18 1.80 -21.80
C ASP A 32 -0.65 1.83 -21.93
N VAL A 33 0.09 1.33 -20.94
CA VAL A 33 1.55 1.22 -21.00
C VAL A 33 1.97 0.30 -22.13
N VAL A 34 1.37 -0.88 -22.26
CA VAL A 34 1.65 -1.82 -23.36
C VAL A 34 1.33 -1.20 -24.71
N ALA A 35 0.17 -0.55 -24.85
CA ALA A 35 -0.21 0.13 -26.08
C ALA A 35 0.79 1.23 -26.46
N PHE A 36 1.22 2.03 -25.47
CA PHE A 36 2.22 3.07 -25.66
C PHE A 36 3.58 2.49 -26.08
N LEU A 37 4.10 1.51 -25.34
CA LEU A 37 5.39 0.87 -25.64
C LEU A 37 5.36 0.15 -27.00
N GLY A 38 4.23 -0.45 -27.38
CA GLY A 38 4.04 -1.11 -28.67
C GLY A 38 3.91 -0.14 -29.85
N ALA A 39 3.49 1.10 -29.60
CA ALA A 39 3.43 2.16 -30.61
C ALA A 39 4.81 2.79 -30.90
N LEU A 40 5.76 2.69 -29.96
CA LEU A 40 7.11 3.21 -30.14
C LEU A 40 7.92 2.33 -31.12
N PRO A 41 8.76 2.94 -31.99
CA PRO A 41 9.77 2.19 -32.72
C PRO A 41 10.70 1.44 -31.77
N ALA A 42 11.14 0.24 -32.15
CA ALA A 42 12.08 -0.55 -31.34
C ALA A 42 13.39 0.20 -31.03
N SER A 43 13.84 1.07 -31.93
CA SER A 43 15.01 1.94 -31.73
C SER A 43 14.82 3.03 -30.65
N SER A 44 13.59 3.24 -30.20
CA SER A 44 13.19 4.25 -29.21
C SER A 44 12.81 3.63 -27.86
N LEU A 45 12.98 2.32 -27.70
CA LEU A 45 12.86 1.65 -26.41
C LEU A 45 14.27 1.56 -25.83
N ASP A 46 14.62 2.50 -24.97
CA ASP A 46 15.86 2.46 -24.22
C ASP A 46 15.85 1.30 -23.19
N ARG A 47 16.91 1.18 -22.39
CA ARG A 47 17.04 0.08 -21.42
C ARG A 47 15.86 0.04 -20.42
N PRO A 48 15.44 1.14 -19.77
CA PRO A 48 14.29 1.11 -18.86
C PRO A 48 12.98 0.71 -19.53
N LEU A 49 12.67 1.25 -20.72
CA LEU A 49 11.41 0.94 -21.39
C LEU A 49 11.39 -0.49 -21.96
N THR A 50 12.54 -0.99 -22.41
CA THR A 50 12.69 -2.40 -22.83
C THR A 50 12.50 -3.33 -21.65
N ALA A 51 13.19 -3.06 -20.53
CA ALA A 51 13.04 -3.87 -19.32
C ALA A 51 11.60 -3.86 -18.80
N LEU A 52 10.94 -2.70 -18.80
CA LEU A 52 9.54 -2.58 -18.41
C LEU A 52 8.61 -3.41 -19.31
N ARG A 53 8.84 -3.39 -20.63
CA ARG A 53 8.05 -4.19 -21.59
C ARG A 53 8.20 -5.68 -21.34
N ASP A 54 9.40 -6.13 -20.99
CA ASP A 54 9.74 -7.54 -20.86
C ASP A 54 9.39 -8.11 -19.47
N LEU A 55 9.28 -7.25 -18.44
CA LEU A 55 9.02 -7.62 -17.05
C LEU A 55 7.77 -8.50 -16.82
N PRO A 56 6.59 -8.25 -17.44
CA PRO A 56 5.43 -9.13 -17.26
C PRO A 56 5.60 -10.55 -17.82
N LEU A 57 6.57 -10.75 -18.73
CA LEU A 57 6.88 -12.06 -19.28
C LEU A 57 7.59 -12.94 -18.24
N THR A 58 8.32 -12.31 -17.31
CA THR A 58 9.02 -12.99 -16.20
C THR A 58 8.19 -12.99 -14.92
N TRP A 59 7.40 -11.94 -14.67
CA TRP A 59 6.61 -11.79 -13.45
C TRP A 59 5.18 -11.36 -13.74
N ARG A 60 4.25 -12.31 -13.70
CA ARG A 60 2.85 -12.09 -14.08
C ARG A 60 2.12 -11.09 -13.17
N ASN A 61 2.41 -11.10 -11.87
CA ASN A 61 1.73 -10.24 -10.89
C ASN A 61 2.04 -8.75 -11.11
N PHE A 62 3.08 -8.41 -11.88
CA PHE A 62 3.41 -7.04 -12.24
C PHE A 62 2.22 -6.27 -12.83
N ILE A 63 1.42 -6.95 -13.67
CA ILE A 63 0.28 -6.36 -14.36
C ILE A 63 -0.80 -5.92 -13.36
N GLU A 64 -1.05 -6.76 -12.36
CA GLU A 64 -2.10 -6.56 -11.35
C GLU A 64 -1.72 -5.48 -10.33
N GLN A 65 -0.42 -5.28 -10.12
CA GLN A 65 0.10 -4.33 -9.13
C GLN A 65 0.51 -2.98 -9.74
N TRP A 66 0.47 -2.81 -11.06
CA TRP A 66 0.70 -1.51 -11.69
C TRP A 66 -0.36 -0.49 -11.20
N PRO A 67 0.01 0.77 -10.85
CA PRO A 67 1.29 1.46 -11.04
C PRO A 67 2.30 1.37 -9.89
N MET A 68 2.02 0.57 -8.86
CA MET A 68 2.85 0.44 -7.66
C MET A 68 3.19 -1.02 -7.40
N PRO A 69 4.02 -1.65 -8.25
CA PRO A 69 4.44 -3.02 -8.05
C PRO A 69 5.13 -3.21 -6.70
N CYS A 70 4.79 -4.31 -6.03
CA CYS A 70 5.43 -4.80 -4.83
C CYS A 70 6.64 -5.66 -5.25
N LEU A 71 7.86 -5.19 -4.97
CA LEU A 71 9.06 -5.86 -5.50
C LEU A 71 9.46 -7.14 -4.74
N ASP A 72 8.72 -7.47 -3.69
CA ASP A 72 8.91 -8.67 -2.91
C ASP A 72 8.59 -9.95 -3.69
N TYR A 73 9.27 -11.04 -3.33
CA TYR A 73 9.06 -12.38 -3.90
C TYR A 73 9.36 -12.51 -5.41
N MET A 74 10.12 -11.59 -5.99
CA MET A 74 10.61 -11.73 -7.36
C MET A 74 11.69 -12.81 -7.48
N SER A 75 11.75 -13.47 -8.64
CA SER A 75 12.95 -14.21 -9.01
C SER A 75 14.12 -13.23 -9.26
N PRO A 76 15.38 -13.68 -9.14
CA PRO A 76 16.53 -12.83 -9.45
C PRO A 76 16.48 -12.19 -10.84
N GLU A 77 15.98 -12.91 -11.85
CA GLU A 77 15.83 -12.42 -13.22
C GLU A 77 14.77 -11.32 -13.32
N ALA A 78 13.61 -11.53 -12.69
CA ALA A 78 12.55 -10.52 -12.63
C ALA A 78 13.02 -9.27 -11.90
N MET A 79 13.77 -9.44 -10.80
CA MET A 79 14.34 -8.34 -10.04
C MET A 79 15.34 -7.53 -10.87
N HIS A 80 16.20 -8.18 -11.67
CA HIS A 80 17.11 -7.48 -12.56
C HIS A 80 16.37 -6.61 -13.59
N LEU A 81 15.28 -7.13 -14.15
CA LEU A 81 14.41 -6.37 -15.06
C LEU A 81 13.70 -5.23 -14.33
N ALA A 82 13.19 -5.45 -13.10
CA ALA A 82 12.54 -4.42 -12.30
C ALA A 82 13.49 -3.27 -11.95
N LEU A 83 14.73 -3.59 -11.55
CA LEU A 83 15.80 -2.63 -11.31
C LEU A 83 16.12 -1.81 -12.56
N ALA A 84 16.25 -2.47 -13.72
CA ALA A 84 16.48 -1.77 -14.98
C ALA A 84 15.28 -0.89 -15.40
N ALA A 85 14.06 -1.33 -15.11
CA ALA A 85 12.82 -0.63 -15.39
C ALA A 85 12.47 0.48 -14.38
N LEU A 86 13.15 0.55 -13.23
CA LEU A 86 12.85 1.47 -12.13
C LEU A 86 12.68 2.94 -12.55
N PRO A 87 13.48 3.49 -13.50
CA PRO A 87 13.23 4.85 -14.01
C PRO A 87 11.87 5.03 -14.66
N ALA A 88 11.29 3.99 -15.26
CA ALA A 88 9.97 4.02 -15.90
C ALA A 88 8.82 3.66 -14.93
N ILE A 89 9.11 2.98 -13.82
CA ILE A 89 8.13 2.62 -12.79
C ILE A 89 7.73 3.88 -11.98
N PRO A 90 6.43 4.21 -11.85
CA PRO A 90 5.97 5.41 -11.15
C PRO A 90 6.34 5.44 -9.66
N SER A 91 6.10 4.32 -8.99
CA SER A 91 6.21 4.12 -7.54
C SER A 91 6.41 2.63 -7.25
N ILE A 92 6.96 2.31 -6.10
CA ILE A 92 7.11 0.92 -5.64
C ILE A 92 6.55 0.77 -4.23
N GLU A 93 6.03 -0.42 -3.99
CA GLU A 93 5.69 -0.91 -2.66
C GLU A 93 6.74 -1.91 -2.20
N ILE A 94 7.04 -1.86 -0.91
CA ILE A 94 7.81 -2.87 -0.23
C ILE A 94 6.85 -3.53 0.74
N TYR A 95 6.58 -4.80 0.53
CA TYR A 95 5.95 -5.62 1.54
C TYR A 95 6.92 -5.75 2.71
N CYS A 96 8.11 -6.32 2.55
CA CYS A 96 9.00 -6.64 3.66
C CYS A 96 10.34 -5.91 3.58
N VAL A 97 10.71 -5.19 4.65
CA VAL A 97 11.99 -4.47 4.74
C VAL A 97 13.19 -5.42 4.62
N THR A 98 13.12 -6.63 5.20
CA THR A 98 14.23 -7.59 5.08
C THR A 98 14.46 -8.03 3.63
N THR A 99 13.41 -8.03 2.79
CA THR A 99 13.55 -8.35 1.36
C THR A 99 14.37 -7.29 0.64
N LEU A 100 14.28 -6.01 1.04
CA LEU A 100 15.18 -4.96 0.54
C LEU A 100 16.64 -5.15 0.96
N GLU A 101 16.91 -5.83 2.07
CA GLU A 101 18.29 -6.11 2.49
C GLU A 101 18.89 -7.27 1.70
N GLU A 102 18.08 -8.32 1.49
CA GLU A 102 18.51 -9.53 0.78
C GLU A 102 18.67 -9.28 -0.73
N THR A 103 17.75 -8.53 -1.34
CA THR A 103 17.72 -8.23 -2.78
C THR A 103 19.04 -7.67 -3.36
N PRO A 104 19.67 -6.63 -2.75
CA PRO A 104 20.89 -6.01 -3.26
C PRO A 104 22.17 -6.79 -2.93
N SER A 105 22.13 -7.83 -2.10
CA SER A 105 23.33 -8.54 -1.59
C SER A 105 24.22 -9.18 -2.67
N GLY A 106 23.87 -9.06 -3.96
CA GLY A 106 24.74 -9.39 -5.10
C GLY A 106 24.73 -8.39 -6.27
N HIS A 107 24.03 -7.25 -6.18
CA HIS A 107 23.80 -6.33 -7.31
C HIS A 107 24.24 -4.88 -7.09
N HIS A 108 24.35 -4.44 -5.84
CA HIS A 108 24.86 -3.11 -5.48
C HIS A 108 25.98 -3.25 -4.47
N ASP A 109 27.05 -2.47 -4.66
CA ASP A 109 28.24 -2.52 -3.81
C ASP A 109 27.92 -2.09 -2.36
N ASP A 110 26.87 -1.28 -2.16
CA ASP A 110 26.34 -0.94 -0.85
C ASP A 110 24.81 -0.65 -0.86
N LEU A 111 24.20 -0.80 0.32
CA LEU A 111 22.78 -0.50 0.58
C LEU A 111 22.43 0.98 0.40
N GLY A 112 23.40 1.89 0.54
CA GLY A 112 23.21 3.33 0.38
C GLY A 112 22.96 3.73 -1.07
N ALA A 113 23.63 3.11 -2.04
CA ALA A 113 23.42 3.30 -3.46
C ALA A 113 22.03 2.81 -3.89
N LEU A 114 21.59 1.67 -3.35
CA LEU A 114 20.23 1.17 -3.56
C LEU A 114 19.21 2.14 -2.95
N ALA A 115 19.38 2.52 -1.68
CA ALA A 115 18.50 3.46 -1.00
C ALA A 115 18.41 4.79 -1.74
N ALA A 116 19.53 5.33 -2.24
CA ALA A 116 19.55 6.54 -3.04
C ALA A 116 18.75 6.39 -4.34
N ALA A 117 18.93 5.27 -5.06
CA ALA A 117 18.20 5.00 -6.30
C ALA A 117 16.69 4.81 -6.10
N TRP A 118 16.28 4.24 -4.96
CA TRP A 118 14.89 3.85 -4.70
C TRP A 118 14.12 4.85 -3.85
N SER A 119 14.82 5.72 -3.10
CA SER A 119 14.24 6.67 -2.16
C SER A 119 13.11 7.54 -2.73
N THR A 120 13.20 7.87 -4.01
CA THR A 120 12.20 8.68 -4.74
C THR A 120 11.10 7.86 -5.42
N LYS A 121 11.05 6.55 -5.15
CA LYS A 121 10.06 5.62 -5.71
C LYS A 121 9.25 4.91 -4.62
N ILE A 122 9.84 4.67 -3.46
CA ILE A 122 9.18 4.01 -2.33
C ILE A 122 8.02 4.86 -1.82
N GLU A 123 6.78 4.36 -1.96
CA GLU A 123 5.58 5.02 -1.45
C GLU A 123 4.96 4.28 -0.25
N CYS A 124 5.15 2.97 -0.17
CA CYS A 124 4.51 2.10 0.84
C CYS A 124 5.51 1.08 1.39
N VAL A 125 5.49 0.89 2.72
CA VAL A 125 6.14 -0.23 3.42
C VAL A 125 5.07 -0.92 4.28
N ASP A 126 4.56 -2.06 3.84
CA ASP A 126 3.30 -2.64 4.36
C ASP A 126 3.48 -3.69 5.47
N LYS A 127 4.52 -4.54 5.42
CA LYS A 127 4.80 -5.47 6.52
C LYS A 127 5.34 -4.68 7.72
N PRO A 128 4.94 -5.02 8.95
CA PRO A 128 5.44 -4.37 10.14
C PRO A 128 6.97 -4.47 10.24
N VAL A 129 7.63 -3.32 10.33
CA VAL A 129 9.02 -3.22 10.81
C VAL A 129 9.09 -3.74 12.24
N ASP A 130 9.95 -4.73 12.46
CA ASP A 130 10.26 -5.33 13.75
C ASP A 130 11.59 -4.79 14.32
N THR A 131 12.00 -5.31 15.48
CA THR A 131 13.22 -4.88 16.18
C THR A 131 14.48 -5.11 15.35
N ASP A 132 14.53 -6.21 14.60
CA ASP A 132 15.68 -6.59 13.78
C ASP A 132 15.86 -5.63 12.58
N SER A 133 14.76 -5.04 12.11
CA SER A 133 14.73 -4.15 10.93
C SER A 133 14.91 -2.65 11.26
N VAL A 134 15.03 -2.26 12.54
CA VAL A 134 15.09 -0.83 12.96
C VAL A 134 16.33 -0.13 12.41
N ASP A 135 17.49 -0.79 12.43
CA ASP A 135 18.75 -0.19 11.97
C ASP A 135 18.72 0.10 10.47
N PHE A 136 18.08 -0.77 9.68
CA PHE A 136 17.83 -0.51 8.27
C PHE A 136 16.94 0.71 8.09
N CYS A 137 15.83 0.77 8.82
CA CYS A 137 14.87 1.87 8.75
C CYS A 137 15.53 3.21 9.07
N ARG A 138 16.42 3.24 10.06
CA ARG A 138 17.22 4.43 10.41
C ARG A 138 18.11 4.92 9.27
N ARG A 139 18.63 4.01 8.45
CA ARG A 139 19.44 4.37 7.27
C ARG A 139 18.60 4.80 6.08
N VAL A 140 17.45 4.16 5.84
CA VAL A 140 16.71 4.29 4.57
C VAL A 140 15.56 5.30 4.64
N LEU A 141 14.75 5.27 5.70
CA LEU A 141 13.54 6.09 5.81
C LEU A 141 13.78 7.61 5.65
N PRO A 142 14.87 8.20 6.20
CA PRO A 142 15.14 9.63 6.02
C PRO A 142 15.30 10.07 4.56
N HIS A 143 15.65 9.15 3.66
CA HIS A 143 15.80 9.43 2.24
C HIS A 143 14.48 9.28 1.47
N CYS A 144 13.52 8.51 1.98
CA CYS A 144 12.28 8.15 1.29
C CYS A 144 11.24 9.28 1.23
N SER A 145 11.55 10.34 0.48
CA SER A 145 10.73 11.56 0.36
C SER A 145 9.31 11.38 -0.18
N ARG A 146 8.99 10.21 -0.75
CA ARG A 146 7.64 9.86 -1.25
C ARG A 146 6.92 8.83 -0.40
N LEU A 147 7.54 8.34 0.68
CA LEU A 147 6.91 7.39 1.57
C LEU A 147 5.65 8.00 2.18
N LYS A 148 4.51 7.36 1.98
CA LYS A 148 3.19 7.80 2.46
C LYS A 148 2.66 6.90 3.57
N LEU A 149 2.97 5.60 3.49
CA LEU A 149 2.50 4.56 4.40
C LEU A 149 3.69 3.80 4.98
N LEU A 150 3.73 3.66 6.32
CA LEU A 150 4.65 2.75 7.00
C LEU A 150 3.92 1.90 8.04
N SER A 151 4.16 0.60 8.01
CA SER A 151 3.74 -0.35 9.04
C SER A 151 4.91 -0.69 9.97
N PHE A 152 4.69 -0.72 11.28
CA PHE A 152 5.71 -1.13 12.26
C PHE A 152 5.10 -1.74 13.52
N GLU A 153 5.90 -2.51 14.24
CA GLU A 153 5.51 -3.10 15.51
C GLU A 153 5.46 -2.05 16.62
N ALA A 154 4.50 -2.20 17.54
CA ALA A 154 4.34 -1.31 18.68
C ALA A 154 5.62 -1.15 19.52
N SER A 155 6.42 -2.23 19.63
CA SER A 155 7.70 -2.28 20.35
C SER A 155 8.77 -1.34 19.80
N VAL A 156 8.75 -1.04 18.49
CA VAL A 156 9.75 -0.19 17.81
C VAL A 156 9.25 1.23 17.53
N CYS A 157 8.05 1.55 17.98
CA CYS A 157 7.38 2.82 17.73
C CYS A 157 8.24 4.03 18.12
N ALA A 158 8.90 3.97 19.28
CA ALA A 158 9.75 5.05 19.79
C ALA A 158 11.01 5.28 18.94
N ASP A 159 11.52 4.22 18.29
CA ASP A 159 12.71 4.29 17.45
C ASP A 159 12.38 4.74 16.02
N VAL A 160 11.23 4.28 15.49
CA VAL A 160 10.85 4.46 14.08
C VAL A 160 10.15 5.80 13.82
N LEU A 161 9.21 6.21 14.68
CA LEU A 161 8.41 7.42 14.43
C LEU A 161 9.23 8.71 14.27
N PRO A 162 10.29 8.97 15.09
CA PRO A 162 11.12 10.17 14.92
C PRO A 162 11.89 10.23 13.60
N LEU A 163 12.04 9.09 12.91
CA LEU A 163 12.79 8.97 11.65
C LEU A 163 11.93 9.22 10.41
N LEU A 164 10.60 9.35 10.57
CA LEU A 164 9.69 9.41 9.44
C LEU A 164 9.85 10.72 8.65
N PRO A 165 9.93 10.64 7.31
CA PRO A 165 9.86 11.83 6.48
C PRO A 165 8.48 12.49 6.60
N SER A 166 8.43 13.80 6.37
CA SER A 166 7.19 14.59 6.46
C SER A 166 6.09 14.12 5.50
N SER A 167 6.46 13.40 4.43
CA SER A 167 5.56 12.79 3.46
C SER A 167 4.70 11.65 4.04
N VAL A 168 5.11 11.02 5.14
CA VAL A 168 4.36 9.91 5.74
C VAL A 168 3.10 10.46 6.36
N CYS A 169 1.97 10.15 5.75
CA CYS A 169 0.65 10.55 6.22
C CYS A 169 -0.13 9.40 6.85
N LYS A 170 0.28 8.15 6.65
CA LYS A 170 -0.38 6.97 7.21
C LYS A 170 0.62 6.08 7.93
N ILE A 171 0.27 5.66 9.14
CA ILE A 171 1.03 4.65 9.89
C ILE A 171 0.12 3.51 10.31
N HIS A 172 0.64 2.29 10.27
CA HIS A 172 0.02 1.12 10.88
C HIS A 172 0.90 0.65 12.04
N ILE A 173 0.31 0.55 13.23
CA ILE A 173 0.98 0.08 14.45
C ILE A 173 0.45 -1.31 14.74
N PHE A 174 1.32 -2.31 14.71
CA PHE A 174 0.95 -3.70 14.94
C PHE A 174 1.42 -4.17 16.32
N ASN A 175 0.51 -4.75 17.07
CA ASN A 175 0.84 -5.60 18.19
C ASN A 175 0.70 -7.07 17.76
N ASN A 176 1.82 -7.66 17.33
CA ASN A 176 1.91 -9.09 16.99
C ASN A 176 2.10 -9.97 18.21
N ASN A 177 2.14 -9.41 19.43
CA ASN A 177 2.46 -10.16 20.63
C ASN A 177 1.26 -11.00 21.05
N SER A 178 1.05 -12.12 20.37
CA SER A 178 0.08 -13.16 20.74
C SER A 178 0.43 -13.82 22.08
N ASN A 179 1.64 -13.59 22.58
CA ASN A 179 2.10 -14.03 23.89
C ASN A 179 1.69 -13.00 24.95
N PHE A 180 0.39 -12.92 25.22
CA PHE A 180 -0.24 -12.15 26.31
C PHE A 180 0.26 -12.49 27.73
N GLY A 181 1.27 -13.36 27.85
CA GLY A 181 1.82 -13.81 29.13
C GLY A 181 2.84 -12.85 29.74
N ASP A 182 3.41 -11.91 28.98
CA ASP A 182 4.45 -11.01 29.48
C ASP A 182 3.85 -9.64 29.88
N GLY A 183 3.15 -9.65 31.01
CA GLY A 183 2.36 -8.53 31.55
C GLY A 183 3.16 -7.32 32.05
N GLY A 184 4.27 -6.96 31.40
CA GLY A 184 5.16 -5.88 31.84
C GLY A 184 5.71 -4.97 30.75
N VAL A 185 5.45 -5.24 29.46
CA VAL A 185 6.03 -4.40 28.40
C VAL A 185 5.19 -3.14 28.21
N VAL A 186 5.70 -2.01 28.70
CA VAL A 186 5.17 -0.68 28.39
C VAL A 186 5.80 -0.20 27.07
N TRP A 187 5.00 -0.06 26.01
CA TRP A 187 5.49 0.31 24.68
C TRP A 187 5.75 1.81 24.54
N ARG A 188 5.14 2.65 25.39
CA ARG A 188 5.35 4.11 25.42
C ARG A 188 5.03 4.77 24.08
N ILE A 189 3.98 4.31 23.41
CA ILE A 189 3.57 4.78 22.06
C ILE A 189 3.17 6.26 22.07
N ALA A 190 2.59 6.74 23.16
CA ALA A 190 1.94 8.05 23.21
C ALA A 190 2.88 9.22 22.84
N ALA A 191 4.07 9.30 23.45
CA ALA A 191 5.00 10.40 23.22
C ALA A 191 5.50 10.50 21.75
N PRO A 192 6.04 9.43 21.14
CA PRO A 192 6.48 9.50 19.74
C PRO A 192 5.30 9.70 18.77
N LEU A 193 4.12 9.13 19.07
CA LEU A 193 2.91 9.36 18.30
C LEU A 193 2.48 10.84 18.35
N GLN A 194 2.51 11.45 19.52
CA GLN A 194 2.21 12.87 19.71
C GLN A 194 3.17 13.75 18.90
N GLN A 195 4.46 13.44 18.95
CA GLN A 195 5.48 14.15 18.17
C GLN A 195 5.18 14.04 16.68
N TRP A 196 4.93 12.85 16.15
CA TRP A 196 4.63 12.67 14.73
C TRP A 196 3.32 13.35 14.32
N LEU A 197 2.26 13.23 15.11
CA LEU A 197 0.98 13.92 14.87
C LEU A 197 1.12 15.44 14.92
N SER A 198 2.07 15.99 15.68
CA SER A 198 2.33 17.44 15.68
C SER A 198 2.95 17.94 14.36
N THR A 199 3.44 17.03 13.50
CA THR A 199 4.03 17.38 12.20
C THR A 199 3.02 17.24 11.07
N GLY A 200 2.97 18.21 10.14
CA GLY A 200 2.17 18.12 8.92
C GLY A 200 0.65 18.11 9.13
N HIS A 201 -0.07 17.61 8.11
CA HIS A 201 -1.53 17.57 8.06
C HIS A 201 -2.01 16.21 7.54
N ASP A 202 -3.31 15.94 7.70
CA ASP A 202 -4.03 14.79 7.15
C ASP A 202 -3.44 13.42 7.52
N LYS A 203 -3.07 13.27 8.79
CA LYS A 203 -2.50 12.06 9.35
C LYS A 203 -3.56 10.98 9.56
N ARG A 204 -3.17 9.74 9.34
CA ARG A 204 -4.01 8.55 9.48
C ARG A 204 -3.27 7.52 10.31
N VAL A 205 -3.94 6.98 11.32
CA VAL A 205 -3.37 6.01 12.24
C VAL A 205 -4.24 4.76 12.20
N VAL A 206 -3.59 3.62 11.98
CA VAL A 206 -4.23 2.31 12.09
C VAL A 206 -3.54 1.55 13.21
N ILE A 207 -4.31 0.99 14.13
CA ILE A 207 -3.78 0.22 15.26
C ILE A 207 -4.36 -1.18 15.18
N HIS A 208 -3.46 -2.17 15.10
CA HIS A 208 -3.78 -3.59 15.03
C HIS A 208 -3.39 -4.27 16.33
N GLY A 209 -4.36 -4.96 16.93
CA GLY A 209 -4.18 -5.71 18.17
C GLY A 209 -4.39 -4.86 19.44
N PRO A 210 -4.47 -5.53 20.60
CA PRO A 210 -4.72 -4.89 21.88
C PRO A 210 -3.51 -4.08 22.34
N LEU A 211 -3.76 -3.06 23.16
CA LEU A 211 -2.72 -2.27 23.81
C LEU A 211 -2.80 -2.50 25.32
N PRO A 212 -1.68 -2.49 26.07
CA PRO A 212 -1.71 -2.39 27.52
C PRO A 212 -2.64 -1.24 27.96
N PRO A 213 -3.46 -1.38 29.00
CA PRO A 213 -4.44 -0.37 29.40
C PRO A 213 -3.84 1.04 29.59
N ASP A 214 -2.64 1.12 30.17
CA ASP A 214 -1.94 2.39 30.38
C ASP A 214 -1.50 3.04 29.06
N ASP A 215 -0.96 2.24 28.13
CA ASP A 215 -0.60 2.71 26.78
C ASP A 215 -1.86 3.10 25.99
N ALA A 216 -2.94 2.34 26.10
CA ALA A 216 -4.22 2.64 25.46
C ALA A 216 -4.80 3.98 25.94
N ALA A 217 -4.79 4.23 27.25
CA ALA A 217 -5.25 5.48 27.84
C ALA A 217 -4.41 6.67 27.35
N ALA A 218 -3.08 6.53 27.38
CA ALA A 218 -2.16 7.57 26.93
C ALA A 218 -2.27 7.85 25.42
N VAL A 219 -2.40 6.81 24.58
CA VAL A 219 -2.64 6.95 23.14
C VAL A 219 -3.98 7.64 22.88
N ALA A 220 -5.04 7.30 23.63
CA ALA A 220 -6.34 7.95 23.51
C ALA A 220 -6.26 9.46 23.78
N ASP A 221 -5.50 9.89 24.81
CA ASP A 221 -5.30 11.32 25.10
C ASP A 221 -4.59 12.06 23.95
N VAL A 222 -3.57 11.43 23.38
CA VAL A 222 -2.82 11.97 22.24
C VAL A 222 -3.71 12.10 20.99
N VAL A 223 -4.46 11.06 20.68
CA VAL A 223 -5.37 11.01 19.52
C VAL A 223 -6.48 12.07 19.63
N VAL A 224 -7.06 12.25 20.81
CA VAL A 224 -8.15 13.22 21.05
C VAL A 224 -7.67 14.66 20.90
N THR A 225 -6.42 14.94 21.27
CA THR A 225 -5.83 16.28 21.19
C THR A 225 -5.20 16.58 19.82
N ALA A 226 -5.00 15.58 18.97
CA ALA A 226 -4.36 15.73 17.68
C ALA A 226 -5.28 16.40 16.64
N THR A 227 -4.93 17.62 16.21
CA THR A 227 -5.68 18.35 15.18
C THR A 227 -5.36 17.92 13.75
N SER A 228 -4.23 17.25 13.54
CA SER A 228 -3.76 16.76 12.23
C SER A 228 -4.34 15.38 11.88
N LEU A 229 -4.93 14.68 12.85
CA LEU A 229 -5.46 13.33 12.67
C LEU A 229 -6.83 13.38 11.96
N VAL A 230 -6.91 12.76 10.79
CA VAL A 230 -8.13 12.70 9.97
C VAL A 230 -8.79 11.32 10.02
N GLU A 231 -8.01 10.26 10.24
CA GLU A 231 -8.53 8.89 10.24
C GLU A 231 -7.86 8.07 11.35
N LEU A 232 -8.68 7.40 12.16
CA LEU A 232 -8.26 6.43 13.16
C LEU A 232 -8.99 5.11 12.90
N ASN A 233 -8.27 4.06 12.55
CA ASN A 233 -8.84 2.73 12.39
C ASN A 233 -8.30 1.79 13.46
N LEU A 234 -9.20 1.12 14.16
CA LEU A 234 -8.89 0.17 15.22
C LEU A 234 -9.25 -1.23 14.76
N TYR A 235 -8.28 -2.14 14.73
CA TYR A 235 -8.47 -3.54 14.40
C TYR A 235 -8.10 -4.38 15.62
N GLN A 236 -9.08 -5.03 16.24
CA GLN A 236 -8.84 -5.86 17.44
C GLN A 236 -8.14 -5.10 18.60
N ALA A 237 -8.44 -3.81 18.78
CA ALA A 237 -7.86 -2.96 19.82
C ALA A 237 -8.92 -2.51 20.85
N PRO A 238 -9.51 -3.44 21.65
CA PRO A 238 -10.64 -3.13 22.51
C PRO A 238 -10.29 -2.18 23.66
N GLU A 239 -9.07 -2.23 24.20
CA GLU A 239 -8.63 -1.35 25.30
C GLU A 239 -8.56 0.10 24.84
N LEU A 240 -8.07 0.33 23.62
CA LEU A 240 -8.04 1.67 23.04
C LEU A 240 -9.44 2.16 22.66
N ALA A 241 -10.29 1.29 22.12
CA ALA A 241 -11.68 1.63 21.86
C ALA A 241 -12.39 2.07 23.15
N HIS A 242 -12.21 1.31 24.24
CA HIS A 242 -12.76 1.64 25.55
C HIS A 242 -12.16 2.94 26.13
N ALA A 243 -10.85 3.15 26.00
CA ALA A 243 -10.19 4.38 26.46
C ALA A 243 -10.65 5.64 25.70
N LEU A 244 -11.20 5.48 24.49
CA LEU A 244 -11.80 6.55 23.69
C LEU A 244 -13.28 6.78 24.03
N GLU A 245 -13.96 5.85 24.73
CA GLU A 245 -15.35 6.03 25.13
C GLU A 245 -15.49 7.25 26.05
N GLY A 246 -16.42 8.15 25.70
CA GLY A 246 -16.63 9.40 26.43
C GLY A 246 -15.65 10.53 26.08
N LYS A 247 -14.63 10.29 25.24
CA LYS A 247 -13.76 11.36 24.73
C LYS A 247 -14.27 11.90 23.40
N ALA A 248 -14.33 13.22 23.27
CA ALA A 248 -14.73 13.87 22.03
C ALA A 248 -13.54 13.97 21.07
N LEU A 249 -13.52 13.16 20.03
CA LEU A 249 -12.55 13.31 18.94
C LEU A 249 -12.74 14.66 18.22
N SER A 250 -11.66 15.17 17.64
CA SER A 250 -11.73 16.33 16.75
C SER A 250 -12.77 16.11 15.66
N ARG A 251 -13.54 17.16 15.31
CA ARG A 251 -14.62 17.08 14.29
C ARG A 251 -14.14 16.61 12.92
N LYS A 252 -12.83 16.69 12.64
CA LYS A 252 -12.22 16.23 11.40
C LYS A 252 -11.84 14.75 11.42
N THR A 253 -11.79 14.12 12.58
CA THR A 253 -11.32 12.75 12.74
C THR A 253 -12.46 11.77 12.54
N ARG A 254 -12.34 10.90 11.53
CA ARG A 254 -13.19 9.72 11.37
C ARG A 254 -12.57 8.57 12.15
N ALA A 255 -13.33 7.96 13.06
CA ALA A 255 -12.90 6.77 13.78
C ALA A 255 -13.75 5.56 13.37
N GLU A 256 -13.09 4.46 13.02
CA GLU A 256 -13.72 3.17 12.74
C GLU A 256 -13.10 2.09 13.60
N SER A 257 -13.94 1.20 14.13
CA SER A 257 -13.51 0.05 14.92
C SER A 257 -14.04 -1.22 14.27
N TRP A 258 -13.12 -2.13 13.98
CA TRP A 258 -13.37 -3.43 13.38
C TRP A 258 -12.99 -4.52 14.39
N SER A 259 -14.00 -5.05 15.08
CA SER A 259 -13.85 -6.19 15.98
C SER A 259 -14.48 -7.42 15.34
N VAL A 260 -13.66 -8.46 15.09
CA VAL A 260 -14.08 -9.73 14.46
C VAL A 260 -15.12 -10.47 15.31
N LEU A 261 -15.27 -10.11 16.59
CA LEU A 261 -16.22 -10.70 17.55
C LEU A 261 -17.36 -9.75 17.95
N SER A 262 -17.56 -8.62 17.27
CA SER A 262 -18.68 -7.71 17.56
C SER A 262 -19.44 -7.32 16.29
N LEU A 263 -20.57 -7.95 16.05
CA LEU A 263 -21.70 -7.31 15.36
C LEU A 263 -22.18 -6.11 16.24
N PRO A 264 -22.67 -5.02 15.64
CA PRO A 264 -21.80 -3.90 15.34
C PRO A 264 -21.91 -2.73 16.34
N SER A 265 -20.93 -1.83 16.27
CA SER A 265 -20.85 -0.58 17.05
C SER A 265 -22.08 0.32 16.85
N LEU A 266 -22.32 1.22 17.82
CA LEU A 266 -23.43 2.19 17.84
C LEU A 266 -23.58 3.01 16.54
N SER A 267 -22.51 3.18 15.77
CA SER A 267 -22.51 3.87 14.46
C SER A 267 -23.13 3.03 13.34
N LEU A 268 -22.98 1.71 13.38
CA LEU A 268 -23.56 0.79 12.39
C LEU A 268 -25.04 0.55 12.70
N VAL A 269 -25.45 0.60 13.97
CA VAL A 269 -26.88 0.61 14.35
C VAL A 269 -27.57 1.88 13.83
N ALA A 270 -26.91 3.03 13.85
CA ALA A 270 -27.43 4.25 13.24
C ALA A 270 -27.46 4.19 11.69
N PHE A 271 -26.46 3.55 11.06
CA PHE A 271 -26.38 3.38 9.60
C PHE A 271 -27.39 2.34 9.06
N VAL A 272 -27.58 1.22 9.76
CA VAL A 272 -28.51 0.13 9.39
C VAL A 272 -29.96 0.46 9.73
N ASN A 273 -30.22 1.37 10.67
CA ASN A 273 -31.57 1.89 10.95
C ASN A 273 -32.00 3.03 10.00
N HIS A 274 -31.14 3.47 9.06
CA HIS A 274 -31.56 4.39 8.01
C HIS A 274 -32.47 3.64 7.02
N ALA A 275 -33.69 4.11 6.81
CA ALA A 275 -34.69 3.44 5.97
C ALA A 275 -34.16 3.15 4.54
N ASP A 276 -33.26 3.99 4.05
CA ASP A 276 -32.66 3.88 2.72
C ASP A 276 -31.60 2.77 2.61
N PHE A 277 -31.00 2.33 3.72
CA PHE A 277 -29.99 1.26 3.69
C PHE A 277 -30.59 -0.07 3.22
N TRP A 278 -31.73 -0.46 3.79
CA TRP A 278 -32.43 -1.70 3.39
C TRP A 278 -33.01 -1.62 1.99
N SER A 279 -33.46 -0.43 1.55
CA SER A 279 -33.91 -0.19 0.17
C SER A 279 -32.75 -0.36 -0.84
N ASN A 280 -31.57 0.18 -0.51
CA ASN A 280 -30.37 0.06 -1.34
C ASN A 280 -29.81 -1.37 -1.34
N LEU A 281 -29.84 -2.07 -0.19
CA LEU A 281 -29.43 -3.46 -0.10
C LEU A 281 -30.38 -4.39 -0.88
N ALA A 282 -31.69 -4.18 -0.79
CA ALA A 282 -32.68 -4.91 -1.59
C ALA A 282 -32.48 -4.66 -3.10
N SER A 283 -32.14 -3.43 -3.49
CA SER A 283 -31.81 -3.07 -4.87
C SER A 283 -30.51 -3.74 -5.33
N LEU A 284 -29.49 -3.82 -4.47
CA LEU A 284 -28.25 -4.52 -4.77
C LEU A 284 -28.47 -6.04 -4.93
N VAL A 285 -29.28 -6.64 -4.06
CA VAL A 285 -29.65 -8.07 -4.14
C VAL A 285 -30.47 -8.36 -5.40
N GLN A 286 -31.32 -7.43 -5.85
CA GLN A 286 -32.02 -7.53 -7.14
C GLN A 286 -31.05 -7.49 -8.33
N VAL A 287 -30.03 -6.63 -8.27
CA VAL A 287 -28.99 -6.52 -9.31
C VAL A 287 -28.06 -7.73 -9.35
N LEU A 288 -27.82 -8.38 -8.21
CA LEU A 288 -26.94 -9.55 -8.10
C LEU A 288 -27.66 -10.90 -8.37
N ARG A 289 -28.99 -10.91 -8.40
CA ARG A 289 -29.81 -12.10 -8.70
C ARG A 289 -29.43 -12.80 -10.03
N PRO A 290 -29.18 -12.08 -11.14
CA PRO A 290 -28.74 -12.68 -12.40
C PRO A 290 -27.36 -13.35 -12.32
N ILE A 291 -26.47 -12.86 -11.44
CA ILE A 291 -25.12 -13.42 -11.27
C ILE A 291 -25.21 -14.78 -10.58
N LYS A 292 -26.09 -14.92 -9.58
CA LYS A 292 -26.37 -16.21 -8.96
C LYS A 292 -26.97 -17.19 -9.97
N THR A 293 -27.92 -16.74 -10.78
CA THR A 293 -28.50 -17.59 -11.85
C THR A 293 -27.46 -18.01 -12.88
N LEU A 294 -26.49 -17.14 -13.22
CA LEU A 294 -25.36 -17.47 -14.08
C LEU A 294 -24.44 -18.51 -13.44
N MET A 295 -24.11 -18.37 -12.16
CA MET A 295 -23.28 -19.32 -11.41
C MET A 295 -23.96 -20.69 -11.26
N ASP A 296 -25.24 -20.71 -10.92
CA ASP A 296 -26.05 -21.95 -10.84
C ASP A 296 -26.15 -22.63 -12.23
N LEU A 297 -26.10 -21.86 -13.33
CA LEU A 297 -26.05 -22.38 -14.71
C LEU A 297 -24.70 -23.05 -15.01
N PHE A 298 -23.59 -22.49 -14.52
CA PHE A 298 -22.25 -23.05 -14.68
C PHE A 298 -22.07 -24.34 -13.88
N GLU A 299 -22.63 -24.43 -12.67
CA GLU A 299 -22.57 -25.66 -11.85
C GLU A 299 -23.42 -26.80 -12.42
N THR A 300 -24.51 -26.50 -13.12
CA THR A 300 -25.44 -27.53 -13.63
C THR A 300 -25.05 -28.12 -14.99
N HIS A 301 -24.17 -27.45 -15.75
CA HIS A 301 -23.85 -27.83 -17.12
C HIS A 301 -22.39 -28.26 -17.36
N ASP A 302 -21.58 -28.37 -16.30
CA ASP A 302 -20.17 -28.80 -16.38
C ASP A 302 -19.37 -28.03 -17.47
N VAL A 303 -19.69 -26.73 -17.62
CA VAL A 303 -19.05 -25.86 -18.61
C VAL A 303 -17.80 -25.28 -17.97
N THR A 304 -16.64 -25.62 -18.52
CA THR A 304 -15.38 -25.09 -18.01
C THR A 304 -15.19 -23.65 -18.48
N LEU A 305 -14.52 -22.82 -17.68
CA LEU A 305 -14.23 -21.42 -18.04
C LEU A 305 -13.48 -21.31 -19.39
N ALA A 306 -12.79 -22.39 -19.81
CA ALA A 306 -12.09 -22.48 -21.09
C ALA A 306 -13.03 -22.49 -22.31
N ASP A 307 -14.25 -23.03 -22.18
CA ASP A 307 -15.24 -23.10 -23.26
C ASP A 307 -15.87 -21.73 -23.57
N VAL A 308 -15.87 -20.83 -22.58
CA VAL A 308 -16.42 -19.46 -22.71
C VAL A 308 -15.46 -18.52 -23.43
N TYR A 309 -14.15 -18.78 -23.37
CA TYR A 309 -13.12 -17.94 -24.00
C TYR A 309 -12.64 -18.46 -25.37
N ALA A 310 -13.17 -19.59 -25.84
CA ALA A 310 -12.84 -20.18 -27.14
C ALA A 310 -13.78 -19.75 -28.29
N GLY A 311 -14.64 -18.74 -28.06
CA GLY A 311 -15.54 -18.15 -29.06
C GLY A 311 -15.01 -16.83 -29.62
#